data_AF-A0AA52AKV3-F1
#
_entry.id   AF-A0AA52AKV3-F1
#
_cell.length_a   1.000
_cell.length_b   1.000
_cell.length_c   1.000
_cell.angle_alpha   90.00
_cell.angle_beta   90.00
_cell.angle_gamma   90.00
#
_symmetry.space_group_name_H-M   'P 1'
#
loop_
_entity.id
_entity.type
_entity.pdbx_description
1 polymer ?
#
loop_
_entity_poly.entity_id
_entity_poly.type
_entity_poly.pdbx_seq_one_letter_code
_entity_poly.pdbx_strand_id
1 'polypeptide(L)'
;MCSGLRSERKRLEPLVARRDGGARVEGRRRAGYAAPVPPAARFADALRTATEQGAKAVRERRPPSWDAVHEALRAWDAEEAVGGDGVSEAVVRRGAGLVLKSLGDLTESLDTAASPMTLDGSVETSGRVRKP
;
A
#
# COMPACT_ATOMS: atom_id res chain seq x y z
N MET A 1 7.65 -14.57 79.05
CA MET A 1 6.84 -15.79 78.85
C MET A 1 5.43 -15.51 79.34
N CYS A 2 4.51 -15.17 78.44
CA CYS A 2 3.06 -15.09 78.70
C CYS A 2 2.35 -15.42 77.37
N SER A 3 1.85 -16.65 77.24
CA SER A 3 1.05 -17.11 76.10
C SER A 3 -0.34 -17.48 76.62
N GLY A 4 -1.40 -16.90 76.06
CA GLY A 4 -2.75 -17.40 76.32
C GLY A 4 -3.90 -16.41 76.09
N LEU A 5 -4.24 -16.12 74.83
CA LEU A 5 -5.55 -15.62 74.40
C LEU A 5 -5.84 -16.27 73.03
N ARG A 6 -6.68 -17.31 72.96
CA ARG A 6 -8.14 -17.24 72.73
C ARG A 6 -8.48 -16.54 71.41
N SER A 7 -8.88 -17.30 70.39
CA SER A 7 -10.17 -17.14 69.67
C SER A 7 -10.22 -17.97 68.38
N GLU A 8 -11.13 -18.94 68.37
CA GLU A 8 -11.77 -19.42 67.16
C GLU A 8 -12.45 -18.26 66.42
N ARG A 9 -12.24 -18.18 65.10
CA ARG A 9 -13.22 -17.60 64.17
C ARG A 9 -13.32 -18.45 62.92
N LYS A 10 -14.26 -19.40 62.95
CA LYS A 10 -14.99 -19.83 61.76
C LYS A 10 -15.89 -18.68 61.30
N ARG A 11 -15.71 -18.19 60.08
CA ARG A 11 -16.76 -18.00 59.04
C ARG A 11 -16.26 -17.12 57.89
N LEU A 12 -16.40 -17.71 56.69
CA LEU A 12 -16.92 -17.13 55.45
C LEU A 12 -16.06 -16.10 54.70
N GLU A 13 -15.51 -16.57 53.57
CA GLU A 13 -15.57 -16.00 52.20
C GLU A 13 -15.40 -14.48 52.01
N PRO A 14 -14.63 -14.11 50.97
CA PRO A 14 -15.35 -13.70 49.76
C PRO A 14 -14.78 -14.32 48.48
N LEU A 15 -15.55 -15.21 47.85
CA LEU A 15 -16.23 -14.98 46.57
C LEU A 15 -15.81 -13.67 45.85
N VAL A 16 -14.73 -13.72 45.06
CA VAL A 16 -14.54 -12.78 43.94
C VAL A 16 -13.98 -13.51 42.71
N ALA A 17 -14.89 -13.64 41.74
CA ALA A 17 -14.68 -13.61 40.30
C ALA A 17 -13.73 -14.66 39.69
N ARG A 18 -14.31 -15.87 39.57
CA ARG A 18 -14.24 -16.63 38.33
C ARG A 18 -14.59 -15.68 37.16
N ARG A 19 -13.58 -15.16 36.46
CA ARG A 19 -13.81 -14.40 35.22
C ARG A 19 -14.03 -15.41 34.11
N ASP A 20 -15.29 -15.49 33.71
CA ASP A 20 -15.78 -16.16 32.54
C ASP A 20 -14.90 -15.92 31.30
N GLY A 21 -14.61 -17.02 30.61
CA GLY A 21 -15.18 -17.21 29.28
C GLY A 21 -15.03 -16.05 28.30
N GLY A 22 -13.81 -15.54 28.11
CA GLY A 22 -13.48 -14.85 26.87
C GLY A 22 -13.49 -15.88 25.75
N ALA A 23 -14.60 -15.96 25.03
CA ALA A 23 -14.76 -16.77 23.83
C ALA A 23 -13.54 -16.57 22.91
N ARG A 24 -12.64 -17.55 22.93
CA ARG A 24 -11.60 -17.70 21.93
C ARG A 24 -12.35 -18.04 20.65
N VAL A 25 -12.65 -17.00 19.86
CA VAL A 25 -13.19 -17.15 18.52
C VAL A 25 -12.12 -17.88 17.73
N GLU A 26 -12.33 -19.19 17.58
CA GLU A 26 -11.56 -20.06 16.72
C GLU A 26 -11.81 -19.63 15.27
N GLY A 27 -11.04 -18.66 14.80
CA GLY A 27 -10.87 -18.43 13.37
C GLY A 27 -10.04 -19.58 12.82
N ARG A 28 -10.71 -20.68 12.45
CA ARG A 28 -10.19 -21.82 11.70
C ARG A 28 -9.24 -21.31 10.60
N ARG A 29 -7.93 -21.26 10.88
CA ARG A 29 -6.93 -20.91 9.86
C ARG A 29 -6.92 -22.05 8.86
N ARG A 30 -7.64 -21.89 7.76
CA ARG A 30 -7.32 -22.63 6.55
C ARG A 30 -5.90 -22.23 6.19
N ALA A 31 -4.96 -23.15 6.33
CA ALA A 31 -3.63 -22.99 5.76
C ALA A 31 -3.81 -22.73 4.25
N GLY A 32 -3.55 -21.50 3.81
CA GLY A 32 -3.76 -21.09 2.42
C GLY A 32 -3.66 -19.58 2.17
N TYR A 33 -3.98 -18.73 3.15
CA TYR A 33 -3.86 -17.28 3.00
C TYR A 33 -2.71 -16.73 3.85
N ALA A 34 -1.86 -15.91 3.22
CA ALA A 34 -0.83 -15.15 3.92
C ALA A 34 -1.47 -14.29 5.03
N ALA A 35 -0.71 -14.04 6.10
CA ALA A 35 -1.16 -13.11 7.13
C ALA A 35 -1.55 -11.77 6.49
N PRO A 36 -2.66 -11.14 6.91
CA PRO A 36 -3.06 -9.85 6.37
C PRO A 36 -1.93 -8.84 6.61
N VAL A 37 -1.64 -8.03 5.59
CA VAL A 37 -0.65 -6.95 5.64
C VAL A 37 -1.42 -5.63 5.58
N PRO A 38 -1.79 -5.01 6.72
CA PRO A 38 -2.60 -3.79 6.75
C PRO A 38 -2.01 -2.62 5.95
N PRO A 39 -0.69 -2.37 5.94
CA PRO A 39 -0.09 -1.34 5.09
C PRO A 39 -0.36 -1.54 3.60
N ALA A 40 -0.43 -2.80 3.14
CA ALA A 40 -0.74 -3.12 1.75
C ALA A 40 -2.18 -2.71 1.36
N ALA A 41 -3.13 -2.79 2.30
CA ALA A 41 -4.50 -2.32 2.06
C ALA A 41 -4.54 -0.79 1.86
N ARG A 42 -3.81 -0.04 2.70
CA ARG A 42 -3.70 1.43 2.57
C ARG A 42 -3.06 1.82 1.24
N PHE A 43 -2.00 1.12 0.83
CA PHE A 43 -1.38 1.31 -0.48
C PHE A 43 -2.37 1.02 -1.62
N ALA A 44 -3.15 -0.07 -1.52
CA ALA A 44 -4.13 -0.43 -2.54
C ALA A 44 -5.25 0.62 -2.68
N ASP A 45 -5.71 1.21 -1.58
CA ASP A 45 -6.72 2.28 -1.60
C ASP A 45 -6.16 3.57 -2.20
N ALA A 46 -4.91 3.93 -1.87
CA ALA A 46 -4.21 5.06 -2.48
C ALA A 46 -4.04 4.85 -3.99
N LEU A 47 -3.65 3.63 -4.40
CA LEU A 47 -3.50 3.25 -5.80
C LEU A 47 -4.82 3.33 -6.56
N ARG A 48 -5.93 2.82 -5.99
CA ARG A 48 -7.25 2.91 -6.61
C ARG A 48 -7.66 4.36 -6.85
N THR A 49 -7.55 5.19 -5.81
CA THR A 49 -7.91 6.60 -5.89
C THR A 49 -7.06 7.36 -6.91
N ALA A 50 -5.73 7.14 -6.89
CA ALA A 50 -4.81 7.80 -7.80
C ALA A 50 -5.02 7.36 -9.26
N THR A 51 -5.35 6.09 -9.52
CA THR A 51 -5.64 5.60 -10.88
C THR A 51 -6.95 6.14 -11.44
N GLU A 52 -7.97 6.34 -10.60
CA GLU A 52 -9.21 7.05 -11.00
C GLU A 52 -8.92 8.50 -11.40
N GLN A 53 -8.12 9.21 -10.59
CA GLN A 53 -7.68 10.58 -10.90
C GLN A 53 -6.78 10.62 -12.13
N GLY A 54 -5.89 9.64 -12.29
CA GLY A 54 -5.01 9.52 -13.44
C GLY A 54 -5.77 9.29 -14.73
N ALA A 55 -6.80 8.43 -14.71
CA ALA A 55 -7.69 8.25 -15.86
C ALA A 55 -8.40 9.55 -16.26
N LYS A 56 -8.80 10.36 -15.27
CA LYS A 56 -9.34 11.71 -15.53
C LYS A 56 -8.28 12.63 -16.14
N ALA A 57 -7.05 12.66 -15.61
CA ALA A 57 -5.97 13.48 -16.14
C ALA A 57 -5.65 13.13 -17.61
N VAL A 58 -5.58 11.84 -17.95
CA VAL A 58 -5.37 11.37 -19.33
C VAL A 58 -6.48 11.86 -20.27
N ARG A 59 -7.75 11.79 -19.84
CA ARG A 59 -8.87 12.33 -20.63
C ARG A 59 -8.76 13.84 -20.87
N GLU A 60 -8.23 14.55 -19.89
CA GLU A 60 -7.95 15.99 -19.96
C GLU A 60 -6.63 16.31 -20.68
N ARG A 61 -5.94 15.31 -21.26
CA ARG A 61 -4.63 15.44 -21.92
C ARG A 61 -3.55 16.02 -21.00
N ARG A 62 -3.59 15.66 -19.71
CA ARG A 62 -2.61 16.05 -18.71
C ARG A 62 -1.86 14.80 -18.21
N PRO A 63 -0.56 14.93 -17.89
CA PRO A 63 0.17 13.84 -17.26
C PRO A 63 -0.43 13.52 -15.87
N PRO A 64 -0.68 12.24 -15.56
CA PRO A 64 -1.19 11.85 -14.25
C PRO A 64 -0.08 11.91 -13.18
N SER A 65 -0.42 12.34 -11.97
CA SER A 65 0.45 12.31 -10.79
C SER A 65 0.16 11.07 -9.93
N TRP A 66 1.21 10.55 -9.30
CA TRP A 66 1.17 9.38 -8.41
C TRP A 66 1.62 9.72 -6.98
N ASP A 67 1.62 11.00 -6.60
CA ASP A 67 2.20 11.47 -5.32
C ASP A 67 1.58 10.80 -4.09
N ALA A 68 0.26 10.60 -4.09
CA ALA A 68 -0.44 9.90 -3.00
C ALA A 68 0.00 8.44 -2.86
N VAL A 69 0.33 7.78 -3.97
CA VAL A 69 0.83 6.40 -3.97
C VAL A 69 2.27 6.36 -3.46
N HIS A 70 3.10 7.34 -3.84
CA HIS A 70 4.44 7.52 -3.28
C HIS A 70 4.40 7.75 -1.77
N GLU A 71 3.48 8.59 -1.29
CA GLU A 71 3.32 8.84 0.14
C GLU A 71 2.90 7.59 0.90
N ALA A 72 1.91 6.84 0.39
CA ALA A 72 1.48 5.60 1.00
C ALA A 72 2.61 4.55 1.08
N LEU A 73 3.45 4.44 0.04
CA LEU A 73 4.59 3.54 0.06
C LEU A 73 5.67 4.00 1.05
N ARG A 74 5.97 5.31 1.12
CA ARG A 74 6.91 5.86 2.10
C ARG A 74 6.44 5.65 3.55
N ALA A 75 5.14 5.79 3.80
CA ALA A 75 4.56 5.53 5.12
C ALA A 75 4.72 4.05 5.49
N TRP A 76 4.47 3.14 4.54
CA TRP A 76 4.72 1.72 4.74
C TRP A 76 6.20 1.41 5.02
N ASP A 77 7.12 1.98 4.25
CA ASP A 77 8.57 1.82 4.48
C ASP A 77 8.99 2.30 5.89
N ALA A 78 8.37 3.38 6.38
CA ALA A 78 8.63 3.91 7.71
C ALA A 78 8.04 3.01 8.83
N GLU A 79 6.86 2.43 8.62
CA GLU A 79 6.25 1.49 9.57
C GLU A 79 7.09 0.20 9.73
N GLU A 80 7.62 -0.34 8.62
CA GLU A 80 8.51 -1.51 8.62
C GLU A 80 9.79 -1.27 9.43
N ALA A 81 10.40 -0.09 9.28
CA ALA A 81 11.61 0.28 10.00
C ALA A 81 11.46 0.27 11.53
N VAL A 82 10.22 0.32 12.03
CA VAL A 82 9.88 0.37 13.46
C VAL A 82 9.52 -1.01 14.03
N GLY A 83 9.15 -2.00 13.21
CA GLY A 83 8.74 -3.31 13.73
C GLY A 83 8.24 -4.36 12.73
N GLY A 84 8.67 -4.28 11.46
CA GLY A 84 8.31 -5.23 10.40
C GLY A 84 9.16 -6.50 10.41
N ASP A 85 8.56 -7.68 10.55
CA ASP A 85 9.30 -8.96 10.63
C ASP A 85 8.71 -10.07 9.71
N GLY A 86 8.15 -9.66 8.56
CA GLY A 86 7.45 -10.57 7.65
C GLY A 86 8.11 -10.71 6.28
N VAL A 87 8.60 -11.91 5.92
CA VAL A 87 9.08 -12.19 4.55
C VAL A 87 7.98 -11.94 3.49
N SER A 88 6.73 -12.26 3.82
CA SER A 88 5.58 -11.98 2.93
C SER A 88 5.37 -10.47 2.75
N GLU A 89 5.53 -9.69 3.81
CA GLU A 89 5.40 -8.23 3.77
C GLU A 89 6.49 -7.59 2.90
N ALA A 90 7.75 -8.05 3.04
CA ALA A 90 8.85 -7.60 2.20
C ALA A 90 8.61 -7.86 0.69
N VAL A 91 8.04 -9.02 0.34
CA VAL A 91 7.70 -9.36 -1.05
C VAL A 91 6.60 -8.46 -1.59
N VAL A 92 5.51 -8.26 -0.83
CA VAL A 92 4.40 -7.41 -1.27
C VAL A 92 4.86 -5.95 -1.39
N ARG A 93 5.68 -5.46 -0.46
CA ARG A 93 6.27 -4.11 -0.50
C ARG A 93 7.15 -3.92 -1.73
N ARG A 94 8.00 -4.89 -2.05
CA ARG A 94 8.81 -4.84 -3.28
C ARG A 94 7.93 -4.83 -4.53
N GLY A 95 6.84 -5.60 -4.53
CA GLY A 95 5.83 -5.56 -5.58
C GLY A 95 5.17 -4.17 -5.72
N ALA A 96 4.82 -3.53 -4.61
CA ALA A 96 4.26 -2.19 -4.59
C ALA A 96 5.21 -1.15 -5.21
N GLY A 97 6.51 -1.24 -4.91
CA GLY A 97 7.53 -0.40 -5.54
C GLY A 97 7.65 -0.62 -7.06
N LEU A 98 7.53 -1.86 -7.54
CA LEU A 98 7.54 -2.17 -8.97
C LEU A 98 6.32 -1.58 -9.69
N VAL A 99 5.13 -1.69 -9.10
CA VAL A 99 3.91 -1.07 -9.64
C VAL A 99 4.09 0.44 -9.78
N LEU A 100 4.62 1.09 -8.74
CA LEU A 100 4.82 2.54 -8.76
C LEU A 100 5.84 2.98 -9.82
N LYS A 101 6.90 2.19 -10.02
CA LYS A 101 7.85 2.43 -11.11
C LYS A 101 7.14 2.37 -12.48
N SER A 102 6.36 1.32 -12.73
CA SER A 102 5.63 1.19 -14.00
C SER A 102 4.63 2.32 -14.24
N LEU A 103 4.02 2.87 -13.19
CA LEU A 103 3.17 4.06 -13.29
C LEU A 103 3.97 5.32 -13.65
N GLY A 104 5.19 5.48 -13.12
CA GLY A 104 6.11 6.53 -13.52
C GLY A 104 6.47 6.43 -15.01
N ASP A 105 6.86 5.25 -15.47
CA ASP A 105 7.20 4.98 -16.88
C ASP A 105 6.00 5.27 -17.81
N LEU A 106 4.78 4.98 -17.35
CA LEU A 106 3.53 5.32 -18.05
C LEU A 106 3.35 6.84 -18.18
N THR A 107 3.54 7.60 -17.10
CA THR A 107 3.42 9.08 -17.15
C THR A 107 4.45 9.68 -18.10
N GLU A 108 5.69 9.22 -18.06
CA GLU A 108 6.76 9.69 -18.96
C GLU A 108 6.42 9.41 -20.43
N SER A 109 5.87 8.23 -20.71
CA SER A 109 5.42 7.86 -22.07
C SER A 109 4.26 8.74 -22.55
N LEU A 110 3.33 9.11 -21.65
CA LEU A 110 2.21 9.99 -21.96
C LEU A 110 2.64 11.45 -22.19
N ASP A 111 3.63 11.93 -21.44
CA ASP A 111 4.19 13.28 -21.60
C ASP A 111 4.97 13.41 -22.93
N THR A 112 5.72 12.37 -23.29
CA THR A 112 6.46 12.31 -24.57
C THR A 112 5.50 12.30 -25.77
N ALA A 113 4.35 11.62 -25.67
CA ALA A 113 3.34 11.60 -26.72
C ALA A 113 2.70 12.99 -27.00
N ALA A 114 2.80 13.93 -26.05
CA ALA A 114 2.30 15.30 -26.21
C ALA A 114 3.30 16.22 -26.90
N SER A 115 4.57 15.82 -27.09
CA SER A 115 5.53 16.60 -27.87
C SER A 115 5.11 16.58 -29.34
N PRO A 116 4.70 17.74 -29.91
CA PRO A 116 4.35 17.79 -31.31
C PRO A 116 5.63 17.56 -32.10
N MET A 117 5.64 16.49 -32.87
CA MET A 117 6.52 16.33 -34.01
C MET A 117 6.48 17.65 -34.80
N THR A 118 7.58 18.42 -34.80
CA THR A 118 7.86 19.43 -35.81
C THR A 118 8.09 18.68 -37.12
N LEU A 119 7.00 18.22 -37.72
CA LEU A 119 6.99 17.70 -39.08
C LEU A 119 6.99 18.91 -40.01
N ASP A 120 8.17 19.54 -40.14
CA ASP A 120 8.40 20.57 -41.15
C ASP A 120 8.33 19.90 -42.53
N GLY A 121 7.28 20.23 -43.27
CA GLY A 121 6.89 19.60 -44.52
C GLY A 121 7.74 20.03 -45.72
N SER A 122 9.05 19.78 -45.70
CA SER A 122 9.88 19.92 -46.90
C SER A 122 9.87 18.64 -47.73
N VAL A 123 8.76 18.44 -48.45
CA VAL A 123 8.78 17.66 -49.69
C VAL A 123 9.40 18.51 -50.79
N GLU A 124 10.72 18.51 -50.91
CA GLU A 124 11.37 18.98 -52.14
C GLU A 124 11.03 18.00 -53.27
N THR A 125 9.93 18.28 -53.95
CA THR A 125 9.64 17.80 -55.30
C THR A 125 10.75 18.31 -56.23
N SER A 126 11.86 17.57 -56.29
CA SER A 126 12.95 17.81 -57.22
C SER A 126 12.43 17.64 -58.65
N GLY A 127 12.00 18.78 -59.20
CA GLY A 127 11.53 18.93 -60.56
C GLY A 127 12.68 18.74 -61.52
N ARG A 128 12.60 17.65 -62.28
CA ARG A 128 12.91 17.56 -63.71
C ARG A 128 13.44 18.86 -64.34
N VAL A 129 14.75 18.90 -64.61
CA VAL A 129 15.30 19.68 -65.72
C VAL A 129 15.88 18.70 -66.75
N ARG A 130 15.25 18.68 -67.92
CA ARG A 130 15.67 17.94 -69.11
C ARG A 130 16.71 18.78 -69.89
N LYS A 131 17.91 18.19 -70.06
CA LYS A 131 18.81 18.13 -71.26
C LYS A 131 19.24 19.45 -71.97
N PRO A 132 20.21 19.33 -72.91
CA PRO A 132 21.66 19.13 -72.74
C PRO A 132 22.47 20.38 -73.11
#